data_AF-A0A4R8IE30-F1
#
_entry.id   AF-A0A4R8IE30-F1
#
_cell.length_a   1.000
_cell.length_b   1.000
_cell.length_c   1.000
_cell.angle_alpha   90.00
_cell.angle_beta   90.00
_cell.angle_gamma   90.00
#
_symmetry.space_group_name_H-M   'P 1'
#
loop_
_entity.id
_entity.type
_entity.pdbx_description
1 polymer ?
#
loop_
_entity_poly.entity_id
_entity_poly.type
_entity_poly.pdbx_seq_one_letter_code
_entity_poly.pdbx_strand_id
1 'polypeptide(L)'
;MKTLLKIFCLLAFLGFSMETKAQTKEETIAWLKEKLNKYLEGTNSRVSNLKVIKIDECTISLEYDFHHLDWDGKTYHIIVEMPTNVKGVSNDGRFLYSGEYSKEMGLGGLTIYRNNSEVIRISNREDNILKRTEKALKHLETFCNKGKNETF
;
A
#
# COMPACT_ATOMS: atom_id res chain seq x y z
N MET A 1 11.02 -57.19 13.48
CA MET A 1 11.87 -56.03 13.10
C MET A 1 12.01 -55.78 11.58
N LYS A 2 11.26 -56.45 10.68
CA LYS A 2 11.36 -56.22 9.22
C LYS A 2 10.22 -55.38 8.62
N THR A 3 9.21 -55.04 9.42
CA THR A 3 8.02 -54.28 9.00
C THR A 3 8.09 -52.79 9.30
N LEU A 4 9.00 -52.34 10.18
CA LEU A 4 9.20 -50.93 10.52
C LEU A 4 10.01 -50.16 9.46
N LEU A 5 10.81 -50.85 8.63
CA LEU A 5 11.65 -50.20 7.62
C LEU A 5 10.85 -49.75 6.37
N LYS A 6 9.67 -50.34 6.12
CA LYS A 6 8.86 -50.01 4.92
C LYS A 6 7.96 -48.78 5.12
N ILE A 7 7.70 -48.38 6.35
CA ILE A 7 6.85 -47.21 6.65
C ILE A 7 7.66 -45.90 6.51
N PHE A 8 8.99 -45.95 6.66
CA PHE A 8 9.82 -44.74 6.59
C PHE A 8 10.02 -44.22 5.15
N CYS A 9 9.89 -45.07 4.12
CA CYS A 9 9.99 -44.62 2.73
C CYS A 9 8.73 -43.92 2.19
N LEU A 10 7.57 -44.08 2.83
CA LEU A 10 6.34 -43.42 2.36
C LEU A 10 6.22 -41.96 2.84
N LEU A 11 6.97 -41.56 3.86
CA LEU A 11 7.02 -40.18 4.36
C LEU A 11 7.99 -39.29 3.58
N ALA A 12 8.83 -39.86 2.72
CA ALA A 12 9.78 -39.10 1.89
C ALA A 12 9.15 -38.47 0.63
N PHE A 13 7.92 -38.83 0.27
CA PHE A 13 7.19 -38.27 -0.89
C PHE A 13 6.16 -37.19 -0.54
N LEU A 14 6.01 -36.83 0.74
CA LEU A 14 5.28 -35.63 1.16
C LEU A 14 6.22 -34.42 1.32
N GLY A 15 7.41 -34.48 0.73
CA GLY A 15 8.15 -33.31 0.29
C GLY A 15 7.37 -32.62 -0.83
N PHE A 16 6.18 -32.10 -0.51
CA PHE A 16 5.64 -30.95 -1.22
C PHE A 16 6.76 -29.94 -1.21
N SER A 17 7.40 -29.76 -2.36
CA SER A 17 7.99 -28.50 -2.72
C SER A 17 6.90 -27.46 -2.45
N MET A 18 6.96 -26.84 -1.29
CA MET A 18 6.44 -25.49 -1.12
C MET A 18 7.32 -24.65 -2.04
N GLU A 19 7.07 -24.73 -3.35
CA GLU A 19 7.27 -23.58 -4.19
C GLU A 19 6.48 -22.49 -3.46
N THR A 20 7.21 -21.60 -2.80
CA THR A 20 6.65 -20.39 -2.23
C THR A 20 6.01 -19.68 -3.41
N LYS A 21 4.73 -19.97 -3.67
CA LYS A 21 3.98 -19.33 -4.73
C LYS A 21 4.19 -17.84 -4.49
N ALA A 22 4.69 -17.16 -5.51
CA ALA A 22 4.78 -15.71 -5.46
C ALA A 22 3.40 -15.20 -5.02
N GLN A 23 3.41 -14.30 -4.03
CA GLN A 23 2.18 -13.71 -3.51
C GLN A 23 1.33 -13.23 -4.67
N THR A 24 0.02 -13.49 -4.68
CA THR A 24 -0.83 -13.04 -5.79
C THR A 24 -1.12 -11.55 -5.69
N LYS A 25 -1.63 -10.98 -6.79
CA LYS A 25 -2.14 -9.61 -6.81
C LYS A 25 -3.24 -9.43 -5.75
N GLU A 26 -4.20 -10.34 -5.74
CA GLU A 26 -5.37 -10.30 -4.85
C GLU A 26 -4.95 -10.43 -3.37
N GLU A 27 -4.00 -11.31 -3.07
CA GLU A 27 -3.41 -11.45 -1.73
C GLU A 27 -2.68 -10.17 -1.30
N THR A 28 -2.00 -9.51 -2.23
CA THR A 28 -1.30 -8.24 -1.95
C THR A 28 -2.28 -7.11 -1.68
N ILE A 29 -3.34 -7.00 -2.49
CA ILE A 29 -4.42 -6.02 -2.28
C ILE A 29 -5.12 -6.27 -0.94
N ALA A 30 -5.47 -7.51 -0.63
CA ALA A 30 -6.11 -7.86 0.63
C ALA A 30 -5.24 -7.51 1.84
N TRP A 31 -3.94 -7.84 1.78
CA TRP A 31 -2.99 -7.50 2.83
C TRP A 31 -2.82 -5.97 2.97
N LEU A 32 -2.64 -5.24 1.87
CA LEU A 32 -2.55 -3.77 1.91
C LEU A 32 -3.82 -3.16 2.49
N LYS A 33 -5.00 -3.65 2.11
CA LYS A 33 -6.28 -3.17 2.64
C LYS A 33 -6.38 -3.38 4.16
N GLU A 34 -6.00 -4.55 4.67
CA GLU A 34 -5.95 -4.82 6.11
C GLU A 34 -5.01 -3.83 6.81
N LYS A 35 -3.77 -3.72 6.32
CA LYS A 35 -2.71 -2.95 6.99
C LYS A 35 -2.93 -1.46 6.91
N LEU A 36 -3.33 -0.94 5.75
CA LEU A 36 -3.59 0.47 5.58
C LEU A 36 -4.80 0.92 6.40
N ASN A 37 -5.87 0.13 6.49
CA ASN A 37 -7.00 0.46 7.37
C ASN A 37 -6.63 0.47 8.85
N LYS A 38 -5.65 -0.36 9.27
CA LYS A 38 -5.23 -0.45 10.67
C LYS A 38 -4.18 0.59 11.05
N TYR A 39 -3.27 0.91 10.14
CA TYR A 39 -2.04 1.64 10.47
C TYR A 39 -1.87 2.98 9.74
N LEU A 40 -2.71 3.32 8.76
CA LEU A 40 -2.67 4.68 8.20
C LEU A 40 -3.12 5.70 9.25
N GLU A 41 -2.44 6.84 9.26
CA GLU A 41 -2.78 7.97 10.13
C GLU A 41 -2.33 9.29 9.49
N GLY A 42 -2.89 10.39 10.02
CA GLY A 42 -2.42 11.73 9.73
C GLY A 42 -1.01 11.96 10.25
N THR A 43 -0.23 12.79 9.56
CA THR A 43 1.07 13.26 10.08
C THR A 43 0.92 14.29 11.20
N ASN A 44 -0.27 14.90 11.33
CA ASN A 44 -0.62 15.84 12.37
C ASN A 44 -2.13 15.77 12.70
N SER A 45 -2.58 16.55 13.68
CA SER A 45 -3.97 16.60 14.14
C SER A 45 -4.96 17.25 13.16
N ARG A 46 -4.49 17.74 12.00
CA ARG A 46 -5.37 18.33 10.97
C ARG A 46 -6.05 17.27 10.12
N VAL A 47 -5.59 16.02 10.16
CA VAL A 47 -6.19 14.93 9.39
C VAL A 47 -7.04 14.06 10.30
N SER A 48 -8.31 13.87 9.93
CA SER A 48 -9.24 12.96 10.60
C SER A 48 -10.02 12.11 9.60
N ASN A 49 -10.74 11.09 10.08
CA ASN A 49 -11.61 10.25 9.26
C ASN A 49 -10.92 9.61 8.04
N LEU A 50 -9.60 9.37 8.13
CA LEU A 50 -8.81 8.75 7.08
C LEU A 50 -9.25 7.31 6.81
N LYS A 51 -9.54 7.00 5.55
CA LYS A 51 -10.00 5.68 5.11
C LYS A 51 -9.43 5.31 3.75
N VAL A 52 -9.28 4.00 3.55
CA VAL A 52 -8.97 3.43 2.24
C VAL A 52 -10.28 3.19 1.48
N ILE A 53 -10.45 3.85 0.34
CA ILE A 53 -11.61 3.66 -0.55
C ILE A 53 -11.36 2.46 -1.46
N LYS A 54 -10.24 2.48 -2.18
CA LYS A 54 -9.91 1.51 -3.23
C LYS A 54 -8.41 1.29 -3.29
N ILE A 55 -8.03 0.06 -3.63
CA ILE A 55 -6.67 -0.31 -3.99
C ILE A 55 -6.78 -1.11 -5.29
N ASP A 56 -6.05 -0.68 -6.30
CA ASP A 56 -5.81 -1.44 -7.53
C ASP A 56 -4.32 -1.48 -7.84
N GLU A 57 -3.95 -2.05 -8.99
CA GLU A 57 -2.56 -2.29 -9.37
C GLU A 57 -1.72 -1.01 -9.42
N CYS A 58 -2.35 0.10 -9.80
CA CYS A 58 -1.66 1.34 -10.10
C CYS A 58 -1.89 2.41 -9.03
N THR A 59 -3.02 2.35 -8.30
CA THR A 59 -3.49 3.43 -7.45
C THR A 59 -4.10 2.95 -6.13
N ILE A 60 -3.94 3.79 -5.12
CA ILE A 60 -4.59 3.71 -3.81
C ILE A 60 -5.40 4.99 -3.65
N SER A 61 -6.72 4.85 -3.57
CA SER A 61 -7.64 5.95 -3.32
C SER A 61 -7.93 6.01 -1.83
N LEU A 62 -7.65 7.16 -1.21
CA LEU A 62 -7.93 7.43 0.19
C LEU A 62 -8.89 8.62 0.29
N GLU A 63 -9.73 8.61 1.32
CA GLU A 63 -10.51 9.78 1.73
C GLU A 63 -10.13 10.20 3.15
N TYR A 64 -10.14 11.50 3.43
CA TYR A 64 -9.93 12.03 4.77
C TYR A 64 -10.50 13.44 4.89
N ASP A 65 -10.68 13.88 6.13
CA ASP A 65 -11.05 15.25 6.45
C ASP A 65 -9.80 16.03 6.86
N PHE A 66 -9.60 17.21 6.27
CA PHE A 66 -8.50 18.12 6.55
C PHE A 66 -8.99 19.41 7.22
N HIS A 67 -8.54 19.67 8.44
CA HIS A 67 -8.88 20.86 9.23
C HIS A 67 -7.87 21.97 8.98
N HIS A 68 -8.26 23.00 8.24
CA HIS A 68 -7.38 24.11 7.87
C HIS A 68 -7.34 25.20 8.96
N LEU A 69 -6.66 24.91 10.06
CA LEU A 69 -6.61 25.78 11.25
C LEU A 69 -6.03 27.18 10.99
N ASP A 70 -5.11 27.32 10.02
CA ASP A 70 -4.38 28.59 9.80
C ASP A 70 -5.05 29.55 8.80
N TRP A 71 -6.15 29.15 8.15
CA TRP A 71 -6.75 29.95 7.07
C TRP A 71 -8.20 30.34 7.39
N ASP A 72 -9.08 29.36 7.53
CA ASP A 72 -10.51 29.60 7.70
C ASP A 72 -11.16 28.75 8.80
N GLY A 73 -10.39 27.87 9.45
CA GLY A 73 -10.88 26.95 10.48
C GLY A 73 -11.87 25.92 9.96
N LYS A 74 -11.98 25.74 8.63
CA LYS A 74 -12.93 24.79 8.03
C LYS A 74 -12.32 23.41 7.88
N THR A 75 -13.21 22.44 7.82
CA THR A 75 -12.91 21.06 7.48
C THR A 75 -13.21 20.82 6.01
N TYR A 76 -12.25 20.22 5.30
CA TYR A 76 -12.35 19.88 3.90
C TYR A 76 -12.34 18.36 3.74
N HIS A 77 -13.31 17.81 3.02
CA HIS A 77 -13.28 16.42 2.63
C HIS A 77 -12.40 16.26 1.39
N ILE A 78 -11.35 15.46 1.49
CA ILE A 78 -10.35 15.26 0.44
C ILE A 78 -10.34 13.80 0.02
N ILE A 79 -10.37 13.58 -1.29
CA ILE A 79 -10.06 12.30 -1.92
C ILE A 79 -8.71 12.43 -2.60
N VAL A 80 -7.77 11.53 -2.28
CA VAL A 80 -6.44 11.50 -2.89
C VAL A 80 -6.20 10.18 -3.60
N GLU A 81 -5.64 10.25 -4.80
CA GLU A 81 -5.13 9.10 -5.54
C GLU A 81 -3.61 9.07 -5.43
N MET A 82 -3.11 8.06 -4.72
CA MET A 82 -1.69 7.80 -4.53
C MET A 82 -1.24 6.65 -5.42
N PRO A 83 -0.19 6.80 -6.23
CA PRO A 83 0.21 5.70 -7.09
C PRO A 83 0.95 4.61 -6.28
N THR A 84 0.95 3.38 -6.78
CA THR A 84 1.65 2.25 -6.15
C THR A 84 3.15 2.24 -6.42
N ASN A 85 3.62 3.02 -7.41
CA ASN A 85 5.03 3.12 -7.82
C ASN A 85 5.90 3.95 -6.87
N VAL A 86 5.95 3.53 -5.61
CA VAL A 86 6.76 4.18 -4.59
C VAL A 86 8.25 3.93 -4.81
N LYS A 87 9.06 4.98 -4.61
CA LYS A 87 10.50 4.84 -4.44
C LYS A 87 10.82 4.07 -3.16
N GLY A 88 10.06 4.36 -2.10
CA GLY A 88 10.16 3.68 -0.81
C GLY A 88 9.19 4.24 0.22
N VAL A 89 9.32 3.77 1.45
CA VAL A 89 8.62 4.34 2.63
C VAL A 89 9.70 4.90 3.56
N SER A 90 9.57 6.17 3.94
CA SER A 90 10.52 6.82 4.85
C SER A 90 10.43 6.26 6.27
N ASN A 91 11.43 6.56 7.10
CA ASN A 91 11.49 6.08 8.49
C ASN A 91 10.33 6.57 9.37
N ASP A 92 9.74 7.72 9.04
CA ASP A 92 8.54 8.25 9.71
C ASP A 92 7.23 7.73 9.11
N GLY A 93 7.30 6.92 8.05
CA GLY A 93 6.15 6.24 7.43
C GLY A 93 5.51 6.97 6.26
N ARG A 94 6.13 8.02 5.73
CA ARG A 94 5.64 8.70 4.51
C ARG A 94 6.00 7.88 3.27
N PHE A 95 5.11 7.90 2.29
CA PHE A 95 5.33 7.28 0.98
C PHE A 95 6.17 8.23 0.14
N LEU A 96 7.27 7.74 -0.43
CA LEU A 96 8.21 8.52 -1.23
C LEU A 96 8.04 8.15 -2.70
N TYR A 97 8.07 9.15 -3.58
CA TYR A 97 7.89 8.99 -5.01
C TYR A 97 9.05 9.60 -5.81
N SER A 98 9.32 9.06 -6.99
CA SER A 98 10.43 9.49 -7.86
C SER A 98 10.09 10.73 -8.73
N GLY A 99 8.96 11.38 -8.50
CA GLY A 99 8.43 12.49 -9.29
C GLY A 99 7.27 13.19 -8.58
N GLU A 100 6.61 14.07 -9.31
CA GLU A 100 5.42 14.79 -8.87
C GLU A 100 4.19 13.87 -8.92
N TYR A 101 3.75 13.36 -7.77
CA TYR A 101 2.67 12.38 -7.66
C TYR A 101 1.73 12.72 -6.50
N SER A 102 0.65 13.42 -6.81
CA SER A 102 -0.62 13.33 -6.06
C SER A 102 -1.71 14.02 -6.88
N LYS A 103 -2.92 13.47 -6.85
CA LYS A 103 -4.13 14.13 -7.34
C LYS A 103 -5.10 14.22 -6.18
N GLU A 104 -5.19 15.41 -5.58
CA GLU A 104 -6.15 15.71 -4.53
C GLU A 104 -7.42 16.29 -5.16
N MET A 105 -8.53 15.58 -5.06
CA MET A 105 -9.86 16.11 -5.37
C MET A 105 -10.49 16.53 -4.05
N GLY A 106 -10.46 17.83 -3.73
CA GLY A 106 -11.10 18.35 -2.51
C GLY A 106 -11.09 19.86 -2.38
N LEU A 107 -9.99 20.52 -2.76
CA LEU A 107 -9.86 21.98 -2.74
C LEU A 107 -10.01 22.54 -4.17
N GLY A 108 -11.25 22.75 -4.63
CA GLY A 108 -11.51 23.44 -5.90
C GLY A 108 -11.01 22.74 -7.17
N GLY A 109 -10.69 21.43 -7.12
CA GLY A 109 -10.12 20.69 -8.24
C GLY A 109 -8.60 20.87 -8.43
N LEU A 110 -7.91 21.45 -7.44
CA LEU A 110 -6.45 21.63 -7.49
C LEU A 110 -5.73 20.29 -7.39
N THR A 111 -5.05 19.91 -8.47
CA THR A 111 -4.09 18.80 -8.45
C THR A 111 -2.78 19.31 -7.84
N ILE A 112 -2.55 18.99 -6.57
CA ILE A 112 -1.27 19.27 -5.92
C ILE A 112 -0.35 18.09 -6.19
N TYR A 113 0.78 18.30 -6.86
CA TYR A 113 1.78 17.27 -7.05
C TYR A 113 2.86 17.35 -5.99
N ARG A 114 3.13 16.25 -5.30
CA ARG A 114 4.20 16.16 -4.30
C ARG A 114 5.04 14.91 -4.53
N ASN A 115 6.29 14.94 -4.10
CA ASN A 115 7.18 13.78 -4.16
C ASN A 115 7.05 12.87 -2.92
N ASN A 116 6.18 13.23 -1.97
CA ASN A 116 5.88 12.43 -0.79
C ASN A 116 4.45 12.63 -0.28
N SER A 117 3.98 11.72 0.57
CA SER A 117 2.71 11.87 1.29
C SER A 117 2.87 12.79 2.52
N GLU A 118 2.68 14.10 2.35
CA GLU A 118 2.93 15.07 3.43
C GLU A 118 2.00 14.90 4.64
N VAL A 119 0.71 14.65 4.37
CA VAL A 119 -0.36 14.68 5.38
C VAL A 119 -0.77 13.29 5.87
N ILE A 120 -0.38 12.23 5.16
CA ILE A 120 -0.71 10.84 5.47
C ILE A 120 0.59 10.03 5.63
N ARG A 121 0.61 9.11 6.58
CA ARG A 121 1.70 8.16 6.79
C ARG A 121 1.17 6.80 7.27
N ILE A 122 1.99 5.76 7.14
CA ILE A 122 1.75 4.49 7.82
C ILE A 122 2.50 4.45 9.15
N SER A 123 1.79 4.19 10.25
CA SER A 123 2.36 4.11 11.59
C SER A 123 3.31 2.91 11.72
N ASN A 124 4.48 3.12 12.33
CA ASN A 124 5.47 2.07 12.58
C ASN A 124 5.17 1.29 13.88
N ARG A 125 3.92 0.85 14.04
CA ARG A 125 3.42 0.14 15.25
C ARG A 125 3.41 -1.38 15.13
N GLU A 126 3.76 -1.92 13.96
CA GLU A 126 3.94 -3.35 13.71
C GLU A 126 5.36 -3.59 13.19
N ASP A 127 6.03 -4.63 13.67
CA ASP A 127 7.40 -4.94 13.29
C ASP A 127 7.56 -5.03 11.76
N ASN A 128 8.56 -4.31 11.25
CA ASN A 128 8.90 -4.24 9.84
C ASN A 128 7.75 -3.78 8.92
N ILE A 129 6.71 -3.13 9.44
CA ILE A 129 5.55 -2.74 8.64
C ILE A 129 5.92 -1.81 7.49
N LEU A 130 6.84 -0.86 7.70
CA LEU A 130 7.28 0.07 6.65
C LEU A 130 7.89 -0.66 5.45
N LYS A 131 8.83 -1.56 5.72
CA LYS A 131 9.52 -2.36 4.69
C LYS A 131 8.58 -3.34 3.99
N ARG A 132 7.64 -3.94 4.73
CA ARG A 132 6.64 -4.86 4.18
C ARG A 132 5.62 -4.13 3.32
N THR A 133 5.19 -2.94 3.73
CA THR A 133 4.33 -2.06 2.93
C THR A 133 5.03 -1.63 1.65
N GLU A 134 6.29 -1.19 1.72
CA GLU A 134 7.08 -0.89 0.52
C GLU A 134 7.15 -2.10 -0.43
N LYS A 135 7.45 -3.29 0.10
CA LYS A 135 7.51 -4.52 -0.70
C LYS A 135 6.16 -4.83 -1.35
N ALA A 136 5.06 -4.70 -0.62
CA ALA A 136 3.72 -4.96 -1.13
C ALA A 136 3.32 -3.96 -2.22
N LEU A 137 3.64 -2.68 -2.06
CA LEU A 137 3.39 -1.66 -3.08
C LEU A 137 4.18 -1.92 -4.36
N LYS A 138 5.49 -2.21 -4.24
CA LYS A 138 6.34 -2.56 -5.39
C LYS A 138 5.89 -3.85 -6.07
N HIS A 139 5.43 -4.82 -5.30
CA HIS A 139 4.85 -6.05 -5.85
C HIS A 139 3.57 -5.75 -6.62
N LEU A 140 2.67 -4.93 -6.06
CA LEU A 140 1.42 -4.54 -6.70
C LEU A 140 1.66 -3.73 -8.01
N GLU A 141 2.67 -2.85 -8.02
CA GLU A 141 3.11 -2.11 -9.21
C GLU A 141 3.48 -3.03 -10.38
N THR A 142 4.01 -4.23 -10.13
CA THR A 142 4.36 -5.17 -11.22
C THR A 142 3.17 -5.61 -12.06
N PHE A 143 1.94 -5.45 -11.54
CA PHE A 143 0.69 -5.73 -12.26
C PHE A 143 0.11 -4.47 -12.93
N CYS A 144 0.66 -3.29 -12.65
CA CYS A 144 0.26 -2.05 -13.29
C CYS A 144 0.80 -2.03 -14.72
N ASN A 145 -0.06 -2.29 -15.71
CA ASN A 145 0.30 -2.26 -17.12
C ASN A 145 0.56 -0.81 -17.59
N LYS A 146 1.71 -0.22 -17.26
CA LYS A 146 2.23 0.94 -17.98
C LYS A 146 2.80 0.47 -19.33
N GLY A 147 1.94 0.14 -20.31
CA GLY A 147 2.40 -0.15 -21.67
C GLY A 147 1.72 -1.24 -22.49
N LYS A 148 0.47 -1.67 -22.23
CA LYS A 148 -0.29 -2.48 -23.23
C LYS A 148 -0.97 -1.66 -24.33
N ASN A 149 -0.49 -0.43 -24.58
CA ASN A 149 -0.91 0.45 -25.67
C ASN A 149 0.29 0.87 -26.55
N GLU A 150 1.26 0.00 -26.77
CA GLU A 150 2.18 0.17 -27.90
C GLU A 150 1.96 -0.95 -28.91
N THR A 151 1.77 -0.54 -30.17
CA THR A 151 1.60 -1.29 -31.43
C THR A 151 0.21 -1.84 -31.77
N PHE A 152 -0.54 -1.04 -32.56
CA PHE A 152 -1.01 -1.46 -33.89
C PHE A 152 -0.78 -0.31 -34.88
#